data_AF-A0A9E2G704-F1
#
_entry.id   AF-A0A9E2G704-F1
#
_cell.length_a   1.000
_cell.length_b   1.000
_cell.length_c   1.000
_cell.angle_alpha   90.00
_cell.angle_beta   90.00
_cell.angle_gamma   90.00
#
_symmetry.space_group_name_H-M   'P 1'
#
loop_
_entity.id
_entity.type
_entity.pdbx_description
1 polymer ?
#
loop_
_entity_poly.entity_id
_entity_poly.type
_entity_poly.pdbx_seq_one_letter_code
_entity_poly.pdbx_strand_id
1 'polypeptide(L)'
;MDPINNSNIPSHNLPPDMWDDHPTAPTPTSPPVSPPSLIPPISPPPIAPNSQSPVLRPPHRNWWQWWLTLLLILLITGGVGYFASQYWQDLSNWTSSLIYDVPSITNDNGTGINDDQVAWQSRVLISDLSLLSSGSGIGSSVGLTPVSLAKYYKVGQFISGPYDNGDLIIAVLPNTDVTRFYYFARSRNDLILLDKHSPALSENSQIDQSKFSIDRDYQIARLFFPTRLNNPRSAEEPLVLVSTGNTMDDHWFDESLLANNWQKVFIDQTWGDVYTDPLPNPDNIGTTSNSSSAGAIDNYVVPRCGFYLQAPDSTIRTYKLIPSILQSDILQTDIPAFVWADGTSSVDEYIMFDVDECKQTNLAAVVPNAILDELVLATNTDQNVSIYKLKDNNHSLLKTLFKEANSRIDNEGLTYQKFLDSHPIFFWQDSFGRLIKFQNKKYVALMDGCS
;
A
#
# COMPACT_ATOMS: atom_id res chain seq x y z
N MET A 1 -28.41 -6.19 49.69
CA MET A 1 -27.43 -5.33 50.37
C MET A 1 -26.56 -6.25 51.21
N ASP A 2 -25.45 -6.68 50.62
CA ASP A 2 -24.37 -7.44 51.24
C ASP A 2 -23.06 -6.84 50.70
N PRO A 3 -22.02 -6.60 51.52
CA PRO A 3 -20.82 -5.91 51.07
C PRO A 3 -19.85 -6.90 50.42
N ILE A 4 -19.45 -6.62 49.18
CA ILE A 4 -18.37 -7.34 48.49
C ILE A 4 -17.03 -6.75 48.94
N ASN A 5 -16.16 -7.68 49.28
CA ASN A 5 -14.88 -7.55 49.96
C ASN A 5 -13.79 -7.11 48.97
N ASN A 6 -13.00 -6.10 49.34
CA ASN A 6 -11.84 -5.62 48.58
C ASN A 6 -10.71 -6.65 48.61
N SER A 7 -10.36 -7.20 47.45
CA SER A 7 -9.18 -8.04 47.25
C SER A 7 -7.95 -7.20 46.91
N ASN A 8 -6.91 -7.40 47.72
CA ASN A 8 -5.56 -6.85 47.60
C ASN A 8 -4.90 -7.19 46.25
N ILE A 9 -4.30 -6.19 45.62
CA ILE A 9 -3.39 -6.32 44.47
C ILE A 9 -1.96 -6.43 45.02
N PRO A 10 -1.14 -7.41 44.58
CA PRO A 10 0.26 -7.46 44.94
C PRO A 10 1.08 -6.48 44.08
N SER A 11 1.81 -5.59 44.75
CA SER A 11 2.79 -4.68 44.17
C SER A 11 4.01 -5.46 43.68
N HIS A 12 4.21 -5.53 42.36
CA HIS A 12 5.48 -5.97 41.79
C HIS A 12 6.47 -4.80 41.79
N ASN A 13 7.55 -4.98 42.56
CA ASN A 13 8.75 -4.15 42.56
C ASN A 13 9.43 -4.20 41.18
N LEU A 14 9.47 -3.06 40.50
CA LEU A 14 10.44 -2.80 39.43
C LEU A 14 11.64 -2.04 40.02
N PRO A 15 12.88 -2.34 39.59
CA PRO A 15 14.07 -1.68 40.10
C PRO A 15 14.10 -0.19 39.67
N PRO A 16 14.56 0.72 40.56
CA PRO A 16 14.72 2.13 40.24
C PRO A 16 16.05 2.39 39.50
N ASP A 17 16.07 3.46 38.72
CA ASP A 17 17.24 4.16 38.18
C ASP A 17 18.12 3.45 37.15
N MET A 18 17.87 3.79 35.88
CA MET A 18 18.85 3.62 34.80
C MET A 18 18.83 4.75 33.76
N TRP A 19 18.16 5.89 34.03
CA TRP A 19 17.90 6.91 33.00
C TRP A 19 18.19 8.36 33.40
N ASP A 20 19.04 8.59 34.40
CA ASP A 20 19.48 9.95 34.77
C ASP A 20 20.87 10.23 34.20
N ASP A 21 20.92 10.75 32.97
CA ASP A 21 22.08 11.51 32.46
C ASP A 21 21.64 12.96 32.22
N HIS A 22 21.77 13.79 33.26
CA HIS A 22 21.77 15.24 33.13
C HIS A 22 23.18 15.74 32.76
N PRO A 23 23.27 16.72 31.84
CA PRO A 23 24.17 17.83 32.09
C PRO A 23 23.45 19.20 32.06
N THR A 24 23.68 19.95 33.12
CA THR A 24 23.34 21.35 33.35
C THR A 24 24.15 22.29 32.42
N ALA A 25 23.44 23.19 31.71
CA ALA A 25 23.67 24.62 31.38
C ALA A 25 25.13 25.18 31.18
N PRO A 26 25.39 26.30 30.44
CA PRO A 26 24.47 27.43 30.22
C PRO A 26 24.51 28.14 28.83
N THR A 27 23.56 29.06 28.71
CA THR A 27 23.30 30.10 27.71
C THR A 27 24.53 30.96 27.35
N PRO A 28 24.58 31.50 26.11
CA PRO A 28 24.86 32.93 26.01
C PRO A 28 24.02 33.71 24.96
N THR A 29 23.44 34.80 25.47
CA THR A 29 23.27 36.15 24.90
C THR A 29 23.67 36.44 23.44
N SER A 30 22.69 36.93 22.67
CA SER A 30 22.83 37.75 21.44
C SER A 30 23.47 39.13 21.74
N PRO A 31 24.15 39.78 20.78
CA PRO A 31 23.57 40.98 20.12
C PRO A 31 24.12 41.21 18.66
N PRO A 32 24.01 42.41 18.04
CA PRO A 32 22.86 42.96 17.34
C PRO A 32 23.09 43.19 15.81
N VAL A 33 21.99 43.56 15.15
CA VAL A 33 21.81 43.92 13.72
C VAL A 33 22.67 45.11 13.25
N SER A 34 23.13 45.06 11.99
CA SER A 34 23.50 46.24 11.16
C SER A 34 23.42 45.93 9.64
N PRO A 35 23.27 46.95 8.76
CA PRO A 35 22.42 46.92 7.55
C PRO A 35 23.19 46.79 6.21
N PRO A 36 22.53 46.84 5.01
CA PRO A 36 22.96 46.15 3.80
C PRO A 36 23.92 46.95 2.91
N SER A 37 24.77 46.24 2.17
CA SER A 37 25.61 46.81 1.10
C SER A 37 25.21 46.24 -0.26
N LEU A 38 24.69 47.13 -1.11
CA LEU A 38 24.57 47.00 -2.56
C LEU A 38 25.96 46.99 -3.21
N ILE A 39 26.15 46.20 -4.26
CA ILE A 39 26.74 46.53 -5.58
C ILE A 39 27.19 45.23 -6.30
N PRO A 40 26.82 45.02 -7.58
CA PRO A 40 27.24 43.87 -8.39
C PRO A 40 28.52 44.16 -9.21
N PRO A 41 29.23 43.11 -9.65
CA PRO A 41 29.96 43.18 -10.93
C PRO A 41 29.58 41.99 -11.84
N ILE A 42 28.99 42.25 -13.01
CA ILE A 42 29.67 42.33 -14.31
C ILE A 42 30.20 40.97 -14.77
N SER A 43 29.44 40.36 -15.69
CA SER A 43 29.80 39.19 -16.48
C SER A 43 30.96 39.50 -17.45
N PRO A 44 31.97 38.61 -17.59
CA PRO A 44 32.88 38.64 -18.73
C PRO A 44 32.29 37.90 -19.95
N PRO A 45 32.68 38.29 -21.18
CA PRO A 45 32.09 37.84 -22.44
C PRO A 45 32.52 36.42 -22.86
N PRO A 46 31.75 35.76 -23.75
CA PRO A 46 32.06 34.43 -24.25
C PRO A 46 33.28 34.47 -25.19
N ILE A 47 34.27 33.60 -24.90
CA ILE A 47 35.43 33.35 -25.74
C ILE A 47 35.02 32.39 -26.86
N ALA A 48 35.23 32.80 -28.11
CA ALA A 48 35.00 31.97 -29.30
C ALA A 48 36.02 30.81 -29.38
N PRO A 49 35.63 29.62 -29.87
CA PRO A 49 36.53 28.49 -30.00
C PRO A 49 37.45 28.64 -31.21
N ASN A 50 38.76 28.51 -30.97
CA ASN A 50 39.80 28.52 -31.99
C ASN A 50 39.86 27.14 -32.66
N SER A 51 39.51 27.08 -33.95
CA SER A 51 39.56 25.86 -34.76
C SER A 51 40.99 25.56 -35.20
N GLN A 52 41.62 24.54 -34.61
CA GLN A 52 42.79 23.90 -35.19
C GLN A 52 42.40 22.51 -35.71
N SER A 53 42.61 22.30 -37.01
CA SER A 53 42.40 21.03 -37.69
C SER A 53 43.34 19.95 -37.14
N PRO A 54 42.84 18.78 -36.71
CA PRO A 54 43.71 17.70 -36.26
C PRO A 54 44.39 17.03 -37.45
N VAL A 55 45.72 16.94 -37.37
CA VAL A 55 46.56 16.13 -38.26
C VAL A 55 46.24 14.65 -38.01
N LEU A 56 45.65 14.00 -39.02
CA LEU A 56 45.39 12.57 -39.04
C LEU A 56 46.71 11.79 -38.99
N ARG A 57 47.01 11.20 -37.82
CA ARG A 57 47.95 10.07 -37.71
C ARG A 57 47.14 8.78 -37.65
N PRO A 58 47.52 7.73 -38.40
CA PRO A 58 46.85 6.44 -38.32
C PRO A 58 47.00 5.88 -36.90
N PRO A 59 45.91 5.43 -36.25
CA PRO A 59 45.98 4.91 -34.90
C PRO A 59 46.77 3.59 -34.91
N HIS A 60 47.89 3.58 -34.20
CA HIS A 60 48.56 2.34 -33.82
C HIS A 60 47.60 1.60 -32.87
N ARG A 61 46.91 0.59 -33.42
CA ARG A 61 45.91 -0.22 -32.73
C ARG A 61 46.62 -1.07 -31.67
N ASN A 62 46.69 -0.54 -30.44
CA ASN A 62 47.26 -1.23 -29.29
C ASN A 62 46.44 -2.48 -29.00
N TRP A 63 47.01 -3.65 -29.28
CA TRP A 63 46.44 -4.97 -29.04
C TRP A 63 45.89 -5.12 -27.61
N TRP A 64 46.50 -4.47 -26.62
CA TRP A 64 46.02 -4.51 -25.24
C TRP A 64 44.61 -3.93 -25.04
N GLN A 65 44.19 -2.93 -25.83
CA GLN A 65 42.82 -2.41 -25.79
C GLN A 65 41.79 -3.44 -26.25
N TRP A 66 42.14 -4.33 -27.18
CA TRP A 66 41.25 -5.42 -27.59
C TRP A 66 41.02 -6.43 -26.47
N TRP A 67 42.08 -6.79 -25.74
CA TRP A 67 41.96 -7.67 -24.57
C TRP A 67 41.13 -7.05 -23.46
N LEU A 68 41.30 -5.74 -23.21
CA LEU A 68 40.55 -5.05 -22.17
C LEU A 68 39.06 -4.91 -22.52
N THR A 69 38.74 -4.70 -23.80
CA THR A 69 37.36 -4.64 -24.28
C THR A 69 36.69 -6.01 -24.21
N LEU A 70 37.41 -7.08 -24.54
CA LEU A 70 36.89 -8.45 -24.48
C LEU A 70 36.68 -8.90 -23.02
N LEU A 71 37.56 -8.49 -22.11
CA LEU A 71 37.42 -8.74 -20.67
C LEU A 71 36.26 -7.93 -20.06
N LEU A 72 36.04 -6.69 -20.52
CA LEU A 72 34.89 -5.88 -20.14
C LEU A 72 33.57 -6.48 -20.65
N ILE A 73 33.54 -6.96 -21.90
CA ILE A 73 32.38 -7.68 -22.46
C ILE A 73 32.12 -8.95 -21.66
N LEU A 74 33.15 -9.75 -21.32
CA LEU A 74 32.98 -10.95 -20.50
C LEU A 74 32.51 -10.65 -19.07
N LEU A 75 32.97 -9.56 -18.46
CA LEU A 75 32.48 -9.10 -17.14
C LEU A 75 31.04 -8.61 -17.22
N ILE A 76 30.67 -7.90 -18.28
CA ILE A 76 29.30 -7.45 -18.52
C ILE A 76 28.41 -8.67 -18.81
N THR A 77 28.75 -9.55 -19.75
CA THR A 77 27.89 -10.70 -20.10
C THR A 77 27.86 -11.77 -19.00
N GLY A 78 28.96 -12.00 -18.29
CA GLY A 78 29.04 -12.97 -17.18
C GLY A 78 28.42 -12.44 -15.89
N GLY A 79 28.66 -11.17 -15.55
CA GLY A 79 28.06 -10.51 -14.39
C GLY A 79 26.57 -10.24 -14.59
N VAL A 80 26.17 -9.80 -15.79
CA VAL A 80 24.75 -9.65 -16.16
C VAL A 80 24.08 -11.01 -16.25
N GLY A 81 24.74 -12.10 -16.62
CA GLY A 81 24.12 -13.44 -16.59
C GLY A 81 23.71 -13.88 -15.19
N TYR A 82 24.56 -13.65 -14.18
CA TYR A 82 24.28 -14.02 -12.78
C TYR A 82 23.28 -13.06 -12.11
N PHE A 83 23.43 -11.75 -12.31
CA PHE A 83 22.45 -10.78 -11.84
C PHE A 83 21.12 -10.93 -12.57
N ALA A 84 21.12 -11.06 -13.89
CA ALA A 84 19.89 -11.26 -14.65
C ALA A 84 19.23 -12.59 -14.32
N SER A 85 19.90 -13.65 -13.87
CA SER A 85 19.20 -14.88 -13.45
C SER A 85 18.54 -14.74 -12.08
N GLN A 86 19.17 -14.05 -11.13
CA GLN A 86 18.59 -13.75 -9.82
C GLN A 86 17.40 -12.80 -9.95
N TYR A 87 17.54 -11.77 -10.79
CA TYR A 87 16.51 -10.78 -11.03
C TYR A 87 15.64 -11.09 -12.26
N TRP A 88 15.77 -12.26 -12.91
CA TRP A 88 14.98 -12.55 -14.12
C TRP A 88 13.51 -12.68 -13.77
N GLN A 89 13.20 -13.27 -12.61
CA GLN A 89 11.81 -13.41 -12.14
C GLN A 89 11.23 -12.05 -11.76
N ASP A 90 11.99 -11.21 -11.07
CA ASP A 90 11.55 -9.85 -10.72
C ASP A 90 11.42 -8.96 -11.96
N LEU A 91 12.39 -9.02 -12.87
CA LEU A 91 12.35 -8.31 -14.14
C LEU A 91 11.28 -8.88 -15.07
N SER A 92 11.00 -10.18 -15.06
CA SER A 92 9.89 -10.77 -15.85
C SER A 92 8.54 -10.38 -15.27
N ASN A 93 8.39 -10.34 -13.95
CA ASN A 93 7.17 -9.89 -13.27
C ASN A 93 6.96 -8.37 -13.46
N TRP A 94 8.03 -7.58 -13.45
CA TRP A 94 8.00 -6.15 -13.73
C TRP A 94 7.80 -5.83 -15.22
N THR A 95 8.45 -6.55 -16.13
CA THR A 95 8.22 -6.36 -17.57
C THR A 95 6.85 -6.88 -17.98
N SER A 96 6.35 -7.96 -17.40
CA SER A 96 4.96 -8.36 -17.62
C SER A 96 3.99 -7.36 -17.00
N SER A 97 4.27 -6.69 -15.88
CA SER A 97 3.42 -5.58 -15.41
C SER A 97 3.50 -4.31 -16.27
N LEU A 98 4.57 -4.13 -17.06
CA LEU A 98 4.71 -3.07 -18.06
C LEU A 98 4.13 -3.44 -19.44
N ILE A 99 4.07 -4.73 -19.78
CA ILE A 99 3.64 -5.27 -21.08
C ILE A 99 2.20 -5.83 -21.01
N TYR A 100 1.66 -6.12 -19.83
CA TYR A 100 0.22 -6.08 -19.64
C TYR A 100 -0.18 -4.64 -19.95
N ASP A 101 -0.68 -4.47 -21.17
CA ASP A 101 -1.25 -3.23 -21.66
C ASP A 101 -1.89 -2.51 -20.49
N VAL A 102 -1.33 -1.36 -20.08
CA VAL A 102 -2.16 -0.32 -19.49
C VAL A 102 -3.28 -0.22 -20.52
N PRO A 103 -4.51 -0.75 -20.23
CA PRO A 103 -5.54 -0.81 -21.24
C PRO A 103 -5.61 0.61 -21.75
N SER A 104 -5.32 0.81 -23.04
CA SER A 104 -5.20 2.14 -23.60
C SER A 104 -6.49 2.83 -23.19
N ILE A 105 -6.39 3.71 -22.20
CA ILE A 105 -7.51 4.50 -21.71
C ILE A 105 -7.71 5.42 -22.89
N THR A 106 -8.52 4.96 -23.84
CA THR A 106 -9.16 5.82 -24.79
C THR A 106 -9.86 6.79 -23.89
N ASN A 107 -9.29 7.99 -23.78
CA ASN A 107 -9.92 9.12 -23.13
C ASN A 107 -11.17 9.39 -23.95
N ASP A 108 -12.22 8.63 -23.65
CA ASP A 108 -13.53 8.82 -24.22
C ASP A 108 -14.10 10.03 -23.50
N ASN A 109 -13.66 11.19 -23.96
CA ASN A 109 -14.10 12.48 -23.50
C ASN A 109 -15.58 12.62 -23.87
N GLY A 110 -16.44 12.20 -22.94
CA GLY A 110 -17.73 12.82 -22.70
C GLY A 110 -18.67 12.87 -23.89
N THR A 111 -19.33 11.76 -24.17
CA THR A 111 -20.78 11.78 -24.41
C THR A 111 -21.37 10.59 -23.67
N GLY A 112 -22.38 10.83 -22.83
CA GLY A 112 -23.03 9.81 -21.99
C GLY A 112 -23.71 8.72 -22.81
N ILE A 113 -22.91 7.80 -23.33
CA ILE A 113 -23.36 6.52 -23.85
C ILE A 113 -23.59 5.67 -22.61
N ASN A 114 -24.83 5.25 -22.40
CA ASN A 114 -25.16 4.12 -21.52
C ASN A 114 -24.42 2.90 -22.07
N ASP A 115 -23.13 2.77 -21.79
CA ASP A 115 -22.32 1.57 -22.09
C ASP A 115 -22.58 0.49 -21.03
N ASP A 116 -23.85 0.32 -20.70
CA ASP A 116 -24.28 -0.68 -19.74
C ASP A 116 -24.36 -2.00 -20.51
N GLN A 117 -23.25 -2.72 -20.55
CA GLN A 117 -23.19 -4.07 -21.13
C GLN A 117 -23.99 -5.09 -20.30
N VAL A 118 -24.27 -4.77 -19.03
CA VAL A 118 -24.89 -5.62 -18.03
C VAL A 118 -26.00 -4.85 -17.32
N ALA A 119 -27.20 -5.43 -17.28
CA ALA A 119 -28.24 -5.05 -16.35
C ALA A 119 -27.92 -5.64 -14.97
N TRP A 120 -27.39 -4.80 -14.09
CA TRP A 120 -27.00 -5.16 -12.73
C TRP A 120 -28.22 -5.48 -11.86
N GLN A 121 -28.08 -6.45 -10.96
CA GLN A 121 -29.11 -6.81 -9.99
C GLN A 121 -28.48 -7.15 -8.64
N SER A 122 -29.29 -7.18 -7.59
CA SER A 122 -28.86 -7.73 -6.31
C SER A 122 -28.40 -9.17 -6.47
N ARG A 123 -27.38 -9.57 -5.70
CA ARG A 123 -26.84 -10.93 -5.76
C ARG A 123 -27.92 -11.98 -5.45
N VAL A 124 -28.01 -12.98 -6.31
CA VAL A 124 -28.91 -14.13 -6.11
C VAL A 124 -28.06 -15.39 -6.06
N LEU A 125 -28.10 -16.12 -4.94
CA LEU A 125 -27.44 -17.42 -4.83
C LEU A 125 -28.06 -18.40 -5.84
N ILE A 126 -27.23 -19.04 -6.65
CA ILE A 126 -27.66 -20.04 -7.63
C ILE A 126 -27.15 -21.44 -7.27
N SER A 127 -27.67 -22.45 -7.98
CA SER A 127 -27.22 -23.83 -7.84
C SER A 127 -25.73 -23.99 -8.13
N ASP A 128 -25.13 -25.03 -7.52
CA ASP A 128 -23.75 -25.40 -7.78
C ASP A 128 -23.46 -25.57 -9.28
N LEU A 129 -22.35 -24.98 -9.72
CA LEU A 129 -21.84 -25.10 -11.09
C LEU A 129 -20.86 -26.28 -11.25
N SER A 130 -20.56 -26.99 -10.16
CA SER A 130 -19.63 -28.12 -10.11
C SER A 130 -18.27 -27.81 -10.73
N LEU A 131 -17.74 -26.62 -10.43
CA LEU A 131 -16.45 -26.14 -10.92
C LEU A 131 -15.25 -26.81 -10.26
N LEU A 132 -15.42 -27.42 -9.09
CA LEU A 132 -14.32 -28.01 -8.34
C LEU A 132 -14.19 -29.51 -8.64
N SER A 133 -12.97 -29.97 -8.90
CA SER A 133 -12.68 -31.38 -9.18
C SER A 133 -12.93 -32.27 -7.96
N SER A 134 -13.71 -33.33 -8.11
CA SER A 134 -14.07 -34.27 -7.02
C SER A 134 -12.91 -35.12 -6.48
N GLY A 135 -11.71 -34.98 -7.05
CA GLY A 135 -10.50 -35.70 -6.66
C GLY A 135 -9.44 -34.88 -5.93
N SER A 136 -9.63 -33.57 -5.77
CA SER A 136 -8.67 -32.72 -5.05
C SER A 136 -8.87 -32.87 -3.54
N GLY A 137 -8.32 -33.94 -2.98
CA GLY A 137 -8.12 -34.07 -1.55
C GLY A 137 -7.07 -33.06 -1.11
N ILE A 138 -7.48 -31.82 -0.83
CA ILE A 138 -6.67 -30.96 0.04
C ILE A 138 -6.46 -31.76 1.31
N GLY A 139 -5.21 -31.90 1.75
CA GLY A 139 -4.83 -32.56 3.00
C GLY A 139 -5.31 -31.80 4.25
N SER A 140 -6.52 -31.25 4.22
CA SER A 140 -7.16 -30.56 5.33
C SER A 140 -7.39 -31.56 6.45
N SER A 141 -6.65 -31.38 7.53
CA SER A 141 -6.77 -32.05 8.82
C SER A 141 -8.10 -31.77 9.54
N VAL A 142 -8.95 -30.92 8.97
CA VAL A 142 -10.26 -30.53 9.49
C VAL A 142 -11.28 -30.83 8.38
N GLY A 143 -12.16 -31.81 8.60
CA GLY A 143 -12.99 -32.50 7.59
C GLY A 143 -14.05 -31.69 6.81
N LEU A 144 -13.77 -30.45 6.41
CA LEU A 144 -14.55 -29.69 5.44
C LEU A 144 -13.94 -29.87 4.05
N THR A 145 -14.72 -30.42 3.11
CA THR A 145 -14.28 -30.50 1.72
C THR A 145 -14.46 -29.13 1.04
N PRO A 146 -13.49 -28.66 0.25
CA PRO A 146 -13.54 -27.35 -0.44
C PRO A 146 -14.81 -27.14 -1.27
N VAL A 147 -15.36 -28.23 -1.82
CA VAL A 147 -16.59 -28.25 -2.61
C VAL A 147 -17.79 -27.68 -1.86
N SER A 148 -17.89 -27.93 -0.55
CA SER A 148 -19.03 -27.47 0.27
C SER A 148 -19.01 -25.97 0.57
N LEU A 149 -17.85 -25.32 0.40
CA LEU A 149 -17.64 -23.91 0.70
C LEU A 149 -17.78 -23.01 -0.52
N ALA A 150 -17.75 -23.58 -1.74
CA ALA A 150 -17.97 -22.83 -2.97
C ALA A 150 -19.41 -22.27 -3.02
N LYS A 151 -19.52 -20.99 -3.37
CA LYS A 151 -20.81 -20.30 -3.55
C LYS A 151 -20.84 -19.62 -4.90
N TYR A 152 -22.02 -19.55 -5.52
CA TYR A 152 -22.20 -18.98 -6.85
C TYR A 152 -23.34 -17.98 -6.83
N TYR A 153 -23.08 -16.78 -7.34
CA TYR A 153 -24.04 -15.68 -7.29
C TYR A 153 -24.29 -15.14 -8.69
N LYS A 154 -25.55 -15.05 -9.11
CA LYS A 154 -25.95 -14.23 -10.26
C LYS A 154 -26.01 -12.77 -9.81
N VAL A 155 -25.22 -11.91 -10.45
CA VAL A 155 -25.09 -10.47 -10.12
C VAL A 155 -25.57 -9.54 -11.24
N GLY A 156 -25.85 -10.09 -12.41
CA GLY A 156 -26.31 -9.31 -13.56
C GLY A 156 -26.84 -10.19 -14.68
N GLN A 157 -27.38 -9.54 -15.71
CA GLN A 157 -27.67 -10.15 -17.01
C GLN A 157 -27.05 -9.29 -18.10
N PHE A 158 -26.35 -9.90 -19.06
CA PHE A 158 -25.83 -9.19 -20.22
C PHE A 158 -26.97 -8.70 -21.10
N ILE A 159 -26.93 -7.43 -21.51
CA ILE A 159 -27.93 -6.81 -22.39
C ILE A 159 -27.36 -6.39 -23.75
N SER A 160 -26.07 -6.65 -23.97
CA SER A 160 -25.39 -6.45 -25.24
C SER A 160 -24.13 -7.31 -25.33
N GLY A 161 -23.52 -7.39 -26.52
CA GLY A 161 -22.27 -8.09 -26.75
C GLY A 161 -22.44 -9.59 -27.06
N PRO A 162 -21.35 -10.38 -27.03
CA PRO A 162 -21.36 -11.81 -27.40
C PRO A 162 -22.17 -12.67 -26.43
N TYR A 163 -22.40 -12.18 -25.21
CA TYR A 163 -23.12 -12.88 -24.14
C TYR A 163 -24.56 -12.37 -23.97
N ASP A 164 -25.11 -11.63 -24.92
CA ASP A 164 -26.46 -11.03 -24.81
C ASP A 164 -27.52 -12.02 -24.31
N ASN A 165 -28.33 -11.57 -23.34
CA ASN A 165 -29.30 -12.33 -22.54
C ASN A 165 -28.72 -13.40 -21.58
N GLY A 166 -27.40 -13.59 -21.56
CA GLY A 166 -26.71 -14.47 -20.62
C GLY A 166 -26.62 -13.90 -19.21
N ASP A 167 -26.39 -14.76 -18.23
CA ASP A 167 -26.18 -14.35 -16.84
C ASP A 167 -24.72 -13.99 -16.58
N LEU A 168 -24.49 -12.93 -15.80
CA LEU A 168 -23.19 -12.67 -15.18
C LEU A 168 -23.18 -13.32 -13.79
N ILE A 169 -22.23 -14.22 -13.58
CA ILE A 169 -22.08 -15.01 -12.36
C ILE A 169 -20.72 -14.73 -11.72
N ILE A 170 -20.70 -14.59 -10.40
CA ILE A 170 -19.48 -14.62 -9.59
C ILE A 170 -19.43 -15.95 -8.83
N ALA A 171 -18.38 -16.73 -9.07
CA ALA A 171 -18.05 -17.91 -8.30
C ALA A 171 -17.08 -17.52 -7.18
N VAL A 172 -17.53 -17.67 -5.94
CA VAL A 172 -16.75 -17.46 -4.72
C VAL A 172 -16.14 -18.79 -4.33
N LEU A 173 -14.85 -18.94 -4.60
CA LEU A 173 -14.12 -20.19 -4.38
C LEU A 173 -13.11 -20.02 -3.25
N PRO A 174 -13.09 -20.94 -2.27
CA PRO A 174 -12.07 -20.94 -1.23
C PRO A 174 -10.72 -21.35 -1.86
N ASN A 175 -9.68 -20.57 -1.62
CA ASN A 175 -8.29 -20.98 -1.85
C ASN A 175 -7.64 -21.28 -0.48
N THR A 176 -6.43 -21.85 -0.47
CA THR A 176 -5.71 -22.25 0.75
C THR A 176 -5.65 -21.16 1.81
N ASP A 177 -5.51 -19.91 1.37
CA ASP A 177 -5.25 -18.78 2.26
C ASP A 177 -6.27 -17.63 2.12
N VAL A 178 -7.04 -17.61 1.03
CA VAL A 178 -7.82 -16.43 0.60
C VAL A 178 -9.08 -16.83 -0.18
N THR A 179 -10.13 -16.03 -0.08
CA THR A 179 -11.34 -16.20 -0.91
C THR A 179 -11.16 -15.47 -2.25
N ARG A 180 -11.53 -16.12 -3.36
CA ARG A 180 -11.36 -15.58 -4.72
C ARG A 180 -12.67 -15.53 -5.49
N PHE A 181 -12.88 -14.44 -6.21
CA PHE A 181 -14.07 -14.22 -7.04
C PHE A 181 -13.72 -14.43 -8.51
N TYR A 182 -14.30 -15.46 -9.13
CA TYR A 182 -14.15 -15.73 -10.57
C TYR A 182 -15.42 -15.33 -11.30
N TYR A 183 -15.28 -14.59 -12.40
CA TYR A 183 -16.39 -14.05 -13.16
C TYR A 183 -16.69 -14.93 -14.36
N PHE A 184 -17.95 -15.32 -14.51
CA PHE A 184 -18.41 -16.15 -15.60
C PHE A 184 -19.58 -15.51 -16.33
N ALA A 185 -19.56 -15.62 -17.66
CA ALA A 185 -20.76 -15.50 -18.47
C ALA A 185 -21.40 -16.88 -18.64
N ARG A 186 -22.69 -17.00 -18.33
CA ARG A 186 -23.48 -18.20 -18.60
C ARG A 186 -24.50 -17.89 -19.69
N SER A 187 -24.29 -18.46 -20.87
CA SER A 187 -25.22 -18.33 -22.00
C SER A 187 -25.70 -19.71 -22.42
N ARG A 188 -27.01 -19.94 -22.33
CA ARG A 188 -27.63 -21.26 -22.57
C ARG A 188 -27.01 -22.33 -21.66
N ASN A 189 -26.26 -23.27 -22.23
CA ASN A 189 -25.58 -24.35 -21.52
C ASN A 189 -24.07 -24.13 -21.42
N ASP A 190 -23.55 -23.04 -22.00
CA ASP A 190 -22.13 -22.75 -22.01
C ASP A 190 -21.77 -21.85 -20.83
N LEU A 191 -20.66 -22.19 -20.20
CA LEU A 191 -20.05 -21.39 -19.14
C LEU A 191 -18.70 -20.88 -19.66
N ILE A 192 -18.49 -19.57 -19.53
CA ILE A 192 -17.32 -18.89 -20.06
C ILE A 192 -16.68 -18.07 -18.95
N LEU A 193 -15.44 -18.39 -18.57
CA LEU A 193 -14.65 -17.60 -17.63
C LEU A 193 -14.21 -16.29 -18.31
N LEU A 194 -14.47 -15.17 -17.65
CA LEU A 194 -14.02 -13.85 -18.08
C LEU A 194 -12.67 -13.54 -17.44
N ASP A 195 -11.59 -13.86 -18.15
CA ASP A 195 -10.22 -13.88 -17.62
C ASP A 195 -9.79 -12.50 -17.09
N LYS A 196 -10.13 -11.42 -17.82
CA LYS A 196 -9.80 -10.04 -17.45
C LYS A 196 -10.43 -9.54 -16.15
N HIS A 197 -11.45 -10.22 -15.65
CA HIS A 197 -12.13 -9.88 -14.39
C HIS A 197 -11.85 -10.90 -13.30
N SER A 198 -11.13 -11.97 -13.61
CA SER A 198 -10.90 -13.08 -12.69
C SER A 198 -9.42 -13.14 -12.28
N PRO A 199 -9.11 -13.67 -11.08
CA PRO A 199 -7.74 -14.02 -10.74
C PRO A 199 -7.16 -15.01 -11.75
N ALA A 200 -5.85 -14.93 -11.97
CA ALA A 200 -5.15 -15.88 -12.82
C ALA A 200 -5.37 -17.32 -12.32
N LEU A 201 -5.78 -18.21 -13.23
CA LEU A 201 -5.95 -19.62 -12.92
C LEU A 201 -4.58 -20.24 -12.61
N SER A 202 -4.38 -20.68 -11.37
CA SER A 202 -3.21 -21.48 -10.99
C SER A 202 -3.55 -22.98 -11.05
N GLU A 203 -2.55 -23.83 -11.25
CA GLU A 203 -2.71 -25.30 -11.17
C GLU A 203 -3.28 -25.73 -9.80
N ASN A 204 -3.02 -24.93 -8.76
CA ASN A 204 -3.49 -25.15 -7.39
C ASN A 204 -4.93 -24.70 -7.15
N SER A 205 -5.60 -24.04 -8.10
CA SER A 205 -6.96 -23.53 -7.95
C SER A 205 -8.03 -24.62 -7.82
N GLN A 206 -7.72 -25.86 -8.22
CA GLN A 206 -8.63 -27.03 -8.21
C GLN A 206 -9.89 -26.86 -9.07
N ILE A 207 -9.93 -25.80 -9.86
CA ILE A 207 -10.98 -25.50 -10.82
C ILE A 207 -10.84 -26.46 -12.01
N ASP A 208 -11.89 -27.23 -12.27
CA ASP A 208 -11.99 -28.13 -13.41
C ASP A 208 -12.21 -27.32 -14.70
N GLN A 209 -11.11 -26.99 -15.38
CA GLN A 209 -11.11 -26.24 -16.62
C GLN A 209 -11.86 -26.95 -17.77
N SER A 210 -12.20 -28.24 -17.64
CA SER A 210 -13.02 -28.93 -18.65
C SER A 210 -14.51 -28.51 -18.62
N LYS A 211 -14.94 -27.77 -17.59
CA LYS A 211 -16.32 -27.34 -17.38
C LYS A 211 -16.68 -26.01 -18.05
N PHE A 212 -15.70 -25.26 -18.56
CA PHE A 212 -15.91 -23.94 -19.14
C PHE A 212 -14.91 -23.66 -20.25
N SER A 213 -15.20 -22.62 -21.03
CA SER A 213 -14.24 -21.99 -21.95
C SER A 213 -13.72 -20.69 -21.34
N ILE A 214 -12.61 -20.15 -21.86
CA ILE A 214 -12.01 -18.91 -21.36
C ILE A 214 -12.11 -17.84 -22.44
N ASP A 215 -12.67 -16.69 -22.09
CA ASP A 215 -12.61 -15.48 -22.89
C ASP A 215 -11.62 -14.51 -22.24
N ARG A 216 -10.54 -14.25 -22.96
CA ARG A 216 -9.44 -13.37 -22.51
C ARG A 216 -9.63 -11.92 -22.94
N ASP A 217 -10.52 -11.66 -23.88
CA ASP A 217 -10.59 -10.37 -24.55
C ASP A 217 -11.75 -9.54 -24.01
N TYR A 218 -12.85 -10.19 -23.63
CA TYR A 218 -14.07 -9.51 -23.21
C TYR A 218 -13.90 -8.70 -21.92
N GLN A 219 -14.43 -7.49 -21.96
CA GLN A 219 -14.32 -6.49 -20.90
C GLN A 219 -15.72 -6.00 -20.53
N ILE A 220 -15.96 -5.81 -19.24
CA ILE A 220 -17.14 -5.17 -18.68
C ILE A 220 -16.67 -3.80 -18.20
N ALA A 221 -16.95 -2.74 -18.96
CA ALA A 221 -16.36 -1.42 -18.76
C ALA A 221 -16.55 -0.91 -17.31
N ARG A 222 -17.75 -1.09 -16.74
CA ARG A 222 -18.07 -0.66 -15.36
C ARG A 222 -17.35 -1.41 -14.24
N LEU A 223 -16.64 -2.51 -14.54
CA LEU A 223 -15.79 -3.20 -13.55
C LEU A 223 -14.35 -2.68 -13.54
N PHE A 224 -13.96 -1.86 -14.53
CA PHE A 224 -12.67 -1.18 -14.59
C PHE A 224 -12.73 0.16 -13.87
N PHE A 225 -12.40 0.13 -12.60
CA PHE A 225 -12.33 1.32 -11.77
C PHE A 225 -11.11 2.17 -12.11
N PRO A 226 -11.18 3.50 -11.95
CA PRO A 226 -10.06 4.37 -12.26
C PRO A 226 -8.94 4.09 -11.28
N THR A 227 -7.71 4.05 -11.79
CA THR A 227 -6.51 3.87 -10.97
C THR A 227 -6.31 5.00 -9.97
N ARG A 228 -6.89 6.18 -10.25
CA ARG A 228 -6.86 7.36 -9.40
C ARG A 228 -8.24 7.99 -9.31
N LEU A 229 -8.70 8.27 -8.10
CA LEU A 229 -9.88 9.09 -7.83
C LEU A 229 -9.47 10.46 -7.31
N ASN A 230 -10.26 11.46 -7.67
CA ASN A 230 -10.06 12.80 -7.17
C ASN A 230 -10.60 12.91 -5.74
N ASN A 231 -9.79 13.45 -4.84
CA ASN A 231 -10.24 13.76 -3.50
C ASN A 231 -10.86 15.16 -3.48
N PRO A 232 -12.16 15.31 -3.19
CA PRO A 232 -12.82 16.61 -3.23
C PRO A 232 -12.36 17.58 -2.14
N ARG A 233 -11.65 17.10 -1.11
CA ARG A 233 -11.11 17.92 -0.01
C ARG A 233 -9.71 18.44 -0.29
N SER A 234 -8.92 17.74 -1.11
CA SER A 234 -7.56 18.15 -1.49
C SER A 234 -7.15 17.50 -2.82
N ALA A 235 -6.88 18.31 -3.84
CA ALA A 235 -6.40 17.81 -5.14
C ALA A 235 -4.98 17.21 -5.07
N GLU A 236 -4.21 17.59 -4.05
CA GLU A 236 -2.84 17.11 -3.79
C GLU A 236 -2.83 15.74 -3.10
N GLU A 237 -3.96 15.29 -2.57
CA GLU A 237 -4.09 14.01 -1.85
C GLU A 237 -5.08 13.08 -2.57
N PRO A 238 -4.77 12.63 -3.79
CA PRO A 238 -5.65 11.74 -4.52
C PRO A 238 -5.79 10.39 -3.83
N LEU A 239 -6.85 9.66 -4.16
CA LEU A 239 -6.97 8.25 -3.81
C LEU A 239 -6.44 7.41 -4.97
N VAL A 240 -5.61 6.42 -4.70
CA VAL A 240 -5.08 5.50 -5.71
C VAL A 240 -5.61 4.11 -5.43
N LEU A 241 -6.11 3.46 -6.50
CA LEU A 241 -6.61 2.10 -6.44
C LEU A 241 -5.48 1.21 -5.95
N VAL A 242 -5.74 0.47 -4.88
CA VAL A 242 -4.77 -0.50 -4.40
C VAL A 242 -4.77 -1.63 -5.41
N SER A 243 -3.69 -1.71 -6.19
CA SER A 243 -3.53 -2.79 -7.15
C SER A 243 -3.68 -4.09 -6.39
N THR A 244 -4.72 -4.84 -6.76
CA THR A 244 -4.93 -6.21 -6.32
C THR A 244 -3.90 -7.07 -7.04
N GLY A 245 -2.62 -6.91 -6.65
CA GLY A 245 -1.68 -8.02 -6.79
C GLY A 245 -2.28 -9.28 -6.15
N ASN A 246 -1.64 -10.43 -6.34
CA ASN A 246 -2.10 -11.76 -5.95
C ASN A 246 -2.46 -11.96 -4.45
N THR A 247 -2.69 -10.93 -3.64
CA THR A 247 -2.84 -10.99 -2.18
C THR A 247 -4.01 -10.18 -1.62
N MET A 248 -4.80 -9.47 -2.44
CA MET A 248 -6.05 -8.87 -1.95
C MET A 248 -7.17 -9.91 -1.99
N ASP A 249 -7.83 -10.10 -0.84
CA ASP A 249 -9.04 -10.88 -0.70
C ASP A 249 -10.21 -10.17 -1.38
N ASP A 250 -11.00 -10.94 -2.13
CA ASP A 250 -12.24 -10.44 -2.72
C ASP A 250 -13.36 -10.49 -1.66
N HIS A 251 -14.07 -9.38 -1.51
CA HIS A 251 -15.12 -9.25 -0.49
C HIS A 251 -16.39 -8.60 -1.04
N TRP A 252 -17.52 -8.97 -0.43
CA TRP A 252 -18.81 -8.33 -0.64
C TRP A 252 -18.91 -7.02 0.15
N PHE A 253 -19.40 -5.98 -0.52
CA PHE A 253 -19.45 -4.62 0.02
C PHE A 253 -20.37 -4.47 1.22
N ASP A 254 -21.60 -4.94 1.12
CA ASP A 254 -22.61 -4.85 2.17
C ASP A 254 -22.26 -5.69 3.41
N GLU A 255 -21.67 -6.87 3.23
CA GLU A 255 -21.19 -7.70 4.34
C GLU A 255 -20.08 -6.97 5.12
N SER A 256 -19.13 -6.36 4.40
CA SER A 256 -18.05 -5.60 5.01
C SER A 256 -18.51 -4.29 5.62
N LEU A 257 -19.42 -3.57 4.95
CA LEU A 257 -20.01 -2.33 5.45
C LEU A 257 -20.73 -2.56 6.79
N LEU A 258 -21.51 -3.63 6.90
CA LEU A 258 -22.21 -3.99 8.14
C LEU A 258 -21.25 -4.46 9.23
N ALA A 259 -20.26 -5.30 8.88
CA ALA A 259 -19.31 -5.84 9.85
C ALA A 259 -18.37 -4.77 10.43
N ASN A 260 -17.92 -3.84 9.59
CA ASN A 260 -16.90 -2.86 9.95
C ASN A 260 -17.46 -1.47 10.28
N ASN A 261 -18.77 -1.25 10.14
CA ASN A 261 -19.44 0.02 10.40
C ASN A 261 -18.78 1.19 9.64
N TRP A 262 -18.52 1.00 8.34
CA TRP A 262 -17.84 2.02 7.53
C TRP A 262 -18.65 3.31 7.43
N GLN A 263 -17.93 4.42 7.35
CA GLN A 263 -18.50 5.76 7.31
C GLN A 263 -18.37 6.36 5.91
N LYS A 264 -19.46 6.89 5.37
CA LYS A 264 -19.45 7.64 4.12
C LYS A 264 -18.67 8.94 4.28
N VAL A 265 -17.70 9.19 3.41
CA VAL A 265 -16.82 10.38 3.47
C VAL A 265 -17.13 11.43 2.41
N PHE A 266 -17.49 11.01 1.20
CA PHE A 266 -17.91 11.87 0.10
C PHE A 266 -18.63 11.06 -0.99
N ILE A 267 -19.08 11.74 -2.05
CA ILE A 267 -19.71 11.15 -3.23
C ILE A 267 -18.85 11.52 -4.44
N ASP A 268 -18.32 10.52 -5.14
CA ASP A 268 -17.76 10.70 -6.47
C ASP A 268 -18.90 10.77 -7.50
N GLN A 269 -18.85 11.76 -8.39
CA GLN A 269 -19.94 11.99 -9.35
C GLN A 269 -20.15 10.84 -10.34
N THR A 270 -19.10 10.05 -10.59
CA THR A 270 -19.12 8.94 -11.54
C THR A 270 -19.29 7.60 -10.82
N TRP A 271 -18.58 7.42 -9.70
CA TRP A 271 -18.45 6.12 -9.03
C TRP A 271 -19.28 5.97 -7.76
N GLY A 272 -19.94 7.03 -7.29
CA GLY A 272 -20.89 6.99 -6.20
C GLY A 272 -20.27 7.20 -4.82
N ASP A 273 -20.87 6.57 -3.81
CA ASP A 273 -20.56 6.81 -2.40
C ASP A 273 -19.22 6.19 -2.00
N VAL A 274 -18.29 7.02 -1.49
CA VAL A 274 -16.99 6.57 -0.98
C VAL A 274 -17.06 6.47 0.54
N TYR A 275 -16.53 5.37 1.08
CA TYR A 275 -16.54 5.06 2.51
C TYR A 275 -15.12 4.91 3.06
N THR A 276 -14.95 5.00 4.38
CA THR A 276 -13.70 4.73 5.11
C THR A 276 -14.01 3.94 6.39
N ASP A 277 -13.00 3.28 6.95
CA ASP A 277 -13.09 2.71 8.30
C ASP A 277 -13.39 3.79 9.36
N PRO A 278 -14.14 3.45 10.42
CA PRO A 278 -14.28 4.35 11.56
C PRO A 278 -12.90 4.63 12.19
N LEU A 279 -12.74 5.81 12.80
CA LEU A 279 -11.52 6.13 13.54
C LEU A 279 -11.29 5.10 14.65
N PRO A 280 -10.04 4.65 14.87
CA PRO A 280 -9.75 3.70 15.93
C PRO A 280 -10.16 4.26 17.30
N ASN A 281 -10.68 3.40 18.17
CA ASN A 281 -11.04 3.76 19.53
C ASN A 281 -9.75 4.08 20.32
N PRO A 282 -9.68 5.22 21.04
CA PRO A 282 -8.54 5.53 21.92
C PRO A 282 -8.21 4.43 22.94
N ASP A 283 -9.20 3.64 23.37
CA ASP A 283 -8.96 2.54 24.32
C ASP A 283 -8.19 1.34 23.71
N ASN A 284 -8.04 1.30 22.37
CA ASN A 284 -7.40 0.22 21.62
C ASN A 284 -6.12 0.67 20.90
N ILE A 285 -5.41 1.67 21.43
CA ILE A 285 -4.12 2.12 20.88
C ILE A 285 -3.06 1.04 21.15
N GLY A 286 -2.72 0.26 20.12
CA GLY A 286 -1.60 -0.69 20.16
C GLY A 286 -1.98 -2.17 20.24
N THR A 287 -3.26 -2.52 20.15
CA THR A 287 -3.73 -3.93 20.13
C THR A 287 -4.52 -4.28 18.88
N THR A 288 -4.46 -3.48 17.82
CA THR A 288 -5.12 -3.79 16.53
C THR A 288 -4.58 -5.03 15.84
N SER A 289 -3.53 -5.67 16.38
CA SER A 289 -3.34 -7.12 16.29
C SER A 289 -4.44 -7.86 17.08
N ASN A 290 -5.72 -7.53 16.84
CA ASN A 290 -6.83 -8.27 17.41
C ASN A 290 -6.88 -9.59 16.67
N SER A 291 -6.06 -10.50 17.16
CA SER A 291 -6.22 -11.93 17.12
C SER A 291 -6.83 -12.43 15.82
N SER A 292 -5.96 -12.75 14.87
CA SER A 292 -6.05 -14.03 14.19
C SER A 292 -6.12 -15.15 15.25
N SER A 293 -7.24 -15.26 15.98
CA SER A 293 -7.58 -16.51 16.65
C SER A 293 -7.67 -17.52 15.51
N ALA A 294 -6.62 -18.34 15.40
CA ALA A 294 -6.19 -19.16 14.26
C ALA A 294 -7.18 -20.28 13.88
N GLY A 295 -8.47 -19.96 13.78
CA GLY A 295 -9.54 -20.92 13.55
C GLY A 295 -10.86 -20.31 13.09
N ALA A 296 -11.03 -18.98 13.09
CA ALA A 296 -12.13 -18.35 12.38
C ALA A 296 -11.65 -18.00 10.97
N ILE A 297 -12.15 -18.73 9.98
CA ILE A 297 -12.06 -18.39 8.54
C ILE A 297 -12.97 -17.19 8.30
N ASP A 298 -12.71 -16.10 9.01
CA ASP A 298 -13.58 -14.95 9.04
C ASP A 298 -13.17 -14.04 7.87
N ASN A 299 -13.93 -14.17 6.79
CA ASN A 299 -13.85 -13.44 5.51
C ASN A 299 -14.08 -11.92 5.65
N TYR A 300 -13.73 -11.32 6.77
CA TYR A 300 -13.90 -9.88 6.95
C TYR A 300 -12.69 -9.15 6.37
N VAL A 301 -12.96 -8.10 5.59
CA VAL A 301 -11.96 -7.09 5.27
C VAL A 301 -11.49 -6.55 6.61
N VAL A 302 -10.31 -6.98 7.08
CA VAL A 302 -9.67 -6.36 8.24
C VAL A 302 -9.57 -4.87 7.92
N PRO A 303 -10.10 -3.96 8.78
CA PRO A 303 -10.06 -2.52 8.54
C PRO A 303 -8.66 -2.10 8.11
N ARG A 304 -8.53 -1.62 6.87
CA ARG A 304 -7.21 -1.26 6.33
C ARG A 304 -6.96 0.24 6.40
N CYS A 305 -7.79 0.99 7.12
CA CYS A 305 -7.77 2.46 7.13
C CYS A 305 -7.78 3.04 5.70
N GLY A 306 -8.50 2.35 4.81
CA GLY A 306 -8.56 2.64 3.38
C GLY A 306 -9.81 3.43 3.01
N PHE A 307 -10.00 3.60 1.71
CA PHE A 307 -11.22 4.12 1.12
C PHE A 307 -11.88 3.05 0.27
N TYR A 308 -13.20 2.93 0.38
CA TYR A 308 -13.96 1.83 -0.20
C TYR A 308 -15.07 2.34 -1.10
N LEU A 309 -15.17 1.73 -2.28
CA LEU A 309 -16.24 1.94 -3.25
C LEU A 309 -16.97 0.63 -3.50
N GLN A 310 -18.29 0.72 -3.67
CA GLN A 310 -19.10 -0.40 -4.10
C GLN A 310 -19.10 -0.48 -5.63
N ALA A 311 -18.69 -1.63 -6.17
CA ALA A 311 -18.85 -1.93 -7.58
C ALA A 311 -20.29 -2.33 -7.92
N PRO A 312 -20.73 -2.20 -9.19
CA PRO A 312 -22.11 -2.53 -9.58
C PRO A 312 -22.52 -3.99 -9.31
N ASP A 313 -21.54 -4.90 -9.24
CA ASP A 313 -21.71 -6.31 -8.84
C ASP A 313 -21.75 -6.53 -7.32
N SER A 314 -21.76 -5.44 -6.53
CA SER A 314 -21.67 -5.43 -5.06
C SER A 314 -20.34 -5.87 -4.46
N THR A 315 -19.28 -5.97 -5.25
CA THR A 315 -17.91 -6.19 -4.75
C THR A 315 -17.27 -4.89 -4.28
N ILE A 316 -16.16 -4.98 -3.55
CA ILE A 316 -15.44 -3.81 -3.02
C ILE A 316 -14.30 -3.43 -3.97
N ARG A 317 -14.05 -2.12 -4.08
CA ARG A 317 -12.81 -1.57 -4.61
C ARG A 317 -12.14 -0.75 -3.52
N THR A 318 -10.87 -1.05 -3.28
CA THR A 318 -10.10 -0.46 -2.18
C THR A 318 -9.10 0.54 -2.72
N TYR A 319 -9.08 1.72 -2.13
CA TYR A 319 -8.20 2.81 -2.46
C TYR A 319 -7.36 3.21 -1.24
N LYS A 320 -6.13 3.66 -1.49
CA LYS A 320 -5.27 4.31 -0.49
C LYS A 320 -5.13 5.79 -0.78
N LEU A 321 -5.01 6.61 0.27
CA LEU A 321 -4.66 8.01 0.13
C LEU A 321 -3.19 8.14 -0.27
N ILE A 322 -2.87 9.05 -1.19
CA ILE A 322 -1.49 9.47 -1.43
C ILE A 322 -1.23 10.74 -0.61
N PRO A 323 -0.29 10.73 0.34
CA PRO A 323 0.01 11.91 1.13
C PRO A 323 0.62 13.03 0.28
N SER A 324 0.11 14.25 0.44
CA SER A 324 0.67 15.48 -0.17
C SER A 324 2.06 15.84 0.37
N ILE A 325 2.42 15.25 1.49
CA ILE A 325 3.60 15.58 2.28
C ILE A 325 4.85 14.77 1.90
N LEU A 326 4.72 13.83 0.96
CA LEU A 326 5.80 12.99 0.48
C LEU A 326 6.25 13.44 -0.92
N GLN A 327 7.54 13.36 -1.19
CA GLN A 327 8.10 13.51 -2.52
C GLN A 327 7.83 12.22 -3.32
N SER A 328 6.59 12.01 -3.76
CA SER A 328 6.31 10.89 -4.66
C SER A 328 6.79 11.22 -6.07
N ASP A 329 8.06 10.97 -6.35
CA ASP A 329 8.53 10.91 -7.73
C ASP A 329 8.23 9.52 -8.34
N ILE A 330 8.51 9.38 -9.64
CA ILE A 330 8.32 8.14 -10.41
C ILE A 330 9.14 6.97 -9.82
N LEU A 331 10.06 7.22 -8.88
CA LEU A 331 10.96 6.24 -8.26
C LEU A 331 10.47 5.74 -6.89
N GLN A 332 9.27 6.13 -6.44
CA GLN A 332 8.61 5.59 -5.23
C GLN A 332 9.37 5.81 -3.90
N THR A 333 10.11 6.91 -3.74
CA THR A 333 10.71 7.21 -2.44
C THR A 333 9.71 7.94 -1.54
N ASP A 334 9.28 7.31 -0.45
CA ASP A 334 8.39 7.92 0.55
C ASP A 334 9.16 8.87 1.49
N ILE A 335 9.86 9.86 0.92
CA ILE A 335 10.66 10.86 1.65
C ILE A 335 9.80 12.10 1.91
N PRO A 336 9.72 12.59 3.16
CA PRO A 336 8.98 13.81 3.48
C PRO A 336 9.46 15.07 2.74
N ALA A 337 8.52 15.84 2.20
CA ALA A 337 8.73 17.08 1.44
C ALA A 337 8.65 18.35 2.33
N PHE A 338 9.07 18.27 3.59
CA PHE A 338 8.99 19.39 4.53
C PHE A 338 10.29 19.60 5.32
N VAL A 339 10.38 20.76 5.98
CA VAL A 339 11.50 21.15 6.85
C VAL A 339 11.04 21.10 8.30
N TRP A 340 11.80 20.42 9.15
CA TRP A 340 11.57 20.34 10.58
C TRP A 340 11.74 21.71 11.25
N ALA A 341 11.16 21.88 12.44
CA ALA A 341 11.24 23.12 13.20
C ALA A 341 12.69 23.51 13.59
N ASP A 342 13.62 22.56 13.62
CA ASP A 342 15.06 22.81 13.84
C ASP A 342 15.82 23.21 12.55
N GLY A 343 15.12 23.29 11.42
CA GLY A 343 15.67 23.66 10.12
C GLY A 343 16.26 22.49 9.32
N THR A 344 16.22 21.27 9.84
CA THR A 344 16.67 20.08 9.12
C THR A 344 15.61 19.59 8.13
N SER A 345 16.01 18.80 7.14
CA SER A 345 15.10 18.11 6.22
C SER A 345 15.38 16.62 6.30
N SER A 346 14.34 15.80 6.15
CA SER A 346 14.54 14.36 6.12
C SER A 346 15.16 13.90 4.80
N VAL A 347 16.09 12.95 4.90
CA VAL A 347 16.64 12.20 3.75
C VAL A 347 16.23 10.73 3.81
N ASP A 348 15.54 10.34 4.89
CA ASP A 348 15.12 8.97 5.15
C ASP A 348 13.71 8.73 4.59
N GLU A 349 13.45 7.48 4.19
CA GLU A 349 12.12 7.01 3.79
C GLU A 349 11.25 6.73 5.02
N TYR A 350 9.95 6.96 4.88
CA TYR A 350 8.96 6.66 5.92
C TYR A 350 7.89 5.74 5.37
N ILE A 351 7.38 4.85 6.23
CA ILE A 351 6.17 4.10 5.93
C ILE A 351 4.99 4.74 6.66
N MET A 352 3.83 4.75 6.00
CA MET A 352 2.58 5.23 6.58
C MET A 352 1.65 4.11 7.02
N PHE A 353 2.13 2.86 7.04
CA PHE A 353 1.37 1.67 7.41
C PHE A 353 2.09 0.94 8.54
N ASP A 354 1.36 0.05 9.21
CA ASP A 354 1.92 -0.86 10.20
C ASP A 354 2.39 -2.16 9.52
N VAL A 355 3.47 -2.71 10.06
CA VAL A 355 4.05 -3.98 9.64
C VAL A 355 3.96 -4.95 10.80
N ASP A 356 3.37 -6.11 10.56
CA ASP A 356 3.35 -7.24 11.49
C ASP A 356 3.70 -8.52 10.73
N GLU A 357 4.51 -9.39 11.33
CA GLU A 357 4.95 -10.65 10.71
C GLU A 357 5.36 -10.51 9.23
N CYS A 358 6.05 -9.41 8.90
CA CYS A 358 6.52 -9.06 7.54
C CYS A 358 5.46 -8.74 6.51
N LYS A 359 4.23 -8.51 6.96
CA LYS A 359 3.12 -8.12 6.11
C LYS A 359 2.65 -6.74 6.52
N GLN A 360 2.35 -5.93 5.52
CA GLN A 360 1.59 -4.72 5.72
C GLN A 360 0.20 -5.10 6.24
N THR A 361 -0.19 -4.59 7.41
CA THR A 361 -1.48 -4.92 8.04
C THR A 361 -2.59 -3.94 7.68
N ASN A 362 -2.24 -2.70 7.33
CA ASN A 362 -3.17 -1.64 6.95
C ASN A 362 -2.61 -0.78 5.79
N LEU A 363 -3.45 0.03 5.16
CA LEU A 363 -3.05 0.99 4.11
C LEU A 363 -2.58 2.31 4.71
N ALA A 364 -3.03 2.63 5.92
CA ALA A 364 -2.59 3.78 6.70
C ALA A 364 -2.60 3.44 8.21
N ALA A 365 -1.56 3.85 8.95
CA ALA A 365 -1.45 3.72 10.39
C ALA A 365 -2.18 4.87 11.07
N VAL A 366 -3.52 4.86 10.95
CA VAL A 366 -4.39 5.87 11.56
C VAL A 366 -4.36 5.70 13.08
N VAL A 367 -4.08 6.80 13.78
CA VAL A 367 -4.07 6.85 15.25
C VAL A 367 -5.29 7.63 15.76
N PRO A 368 -5.80 7.32 16.97
CA PRO A 368 -6.91 8.05 17.55
C PRO A 368 -6.56 9.51 17.82
N ASN A 369 -7.51 10.41 17.61
CA ASN A 369 -7.32 11.85 17.83
C ASN A 369 -7.01 12.22 19.28
N ALA A 370 -7.23 11.32 20.25
CA ALA A 370 -6.86 11.54 21.66
C ALA A 370 -5.36 11.80 21.84
N ILE A 371 -4.51 11.27 20.95
CA ILE A 371 -3.06 11.52 21.01
C ILE A 371 -2.70 12.98 20.66
N LEU A 372 -3.60 13.76 20.04
CA LEU A 372 -3.32 15.15 19.64
C LEU A 372 -2.85 16.04 20.81
N ASP A 373 -3.33 15.80 22.03
CA ASP A 373 -2.92 16.56 23.22
C ASP A 373 -1.47 16.26 23.66
N GLU A 374 -0.90 15.15 23.18
CA GLU A 374 0.47 14.70 23.41
C GLU A 374 1.42 15.13 22.28
N LEU A 375 0.88 15.81 21.27
CA LEU A 375 1.60 16.23 20.08
C LEU A 375 1.91 17.74 20.08
N VAL A 376 2.99 18.09 19.40
CA VAL A 376 3.38 19.48 19.10
C VAL A 376 3.70 19.59 17.62
N LEU A 377 3.50 20.76 17.03
CA LEU A 377 3.86 21.01 15.63
C LEU A 377 5.35 20.72 15.39
N ALA A 378 5.64 19.98 14.33
CA ALA A 378 6.99 19.57 13.96
C ALA A 378 7.60 20.42 12.84
N THR A 379 6.78 21.23 12.14
CA THR A 379 7.16 22.12 11.05
C THR A 379 7.02 23.58 11.44
N ASN A 380 7.64 24.46 10.65
CA ASN A 380 7.39 25.91 10.74
C ASN A 380 6.04 26.27 10.10
N THR A 381 5.39 27.32 10.62
CA THR A 381 3.99 27.72 10.34
C THR A 381 3.66 28.09 8.90
N ASP A 382 4.66 28.18 8.02
CA ASP A 382 4.48 28.67 6.65
C ASP A 382 3.98 27.59 5.68
N GLN A 383 3.97 26.32 6.12
CA GLN A 383 3.42 25.21 5.35
C GLN A 383 1.96 24.97 5.77
N ASN A 384 1.04 24.95 4.80
CA ASN A 384 -0.40 24.70 5.02
C ASN A 384 -0.71 23.23 5.36
N VAL A 385 0.21 22.57 6.08
CA VAL A 385 0.20 21.15 6.39
C VAL A 385 0.48 20.97 7.87
N SER A 386 -0.42 20.26 8.53
CA SER A 386 -0.30 19.95 9.95
C SER A 386 0.56 18.70 10.16
N ILE A 387 1.85 18.90 10.40
CA ILE A 387 2.79 17.85 10.81
C ILE A 387 3.11 17.99 12.29
N TYR A 388 3.11 16.88 13.00
CA TYR A 388 3.30 16.82 14.44
C TYR A 388 4.36 15.80 14.85
N LYS A 389 4.92 16.03 16.04
CA LYS A 389 5.79 15.10 16.76
C LYS A 389 5.31 14.97 18.20
N LEU A 390 5.74 13.92 18.89
CA LEU A 390 5.47 13.77 20.32
C LEU A 390 6.13 14.89 21.12
N LYS A 391 5.37 15.42 22.08
CA LYS A 391 5.84 16.46 23.01
C LYS A 391 6.87 15.91 23.99
N ASP A 392 6.67 14.68 24.45
CA ASP A 392 7.56 14.00 25.40
C ASP A 392 8.55 13.10 24.66
N ASN A 393 9.83 13.43 24.74
CA ASN A 393 10.91 12.60 24.18
C ASN A 393 11.05 11.25 24.90
N ASN A 394 10.42 11.07 26.07
CA ASN A 394 10.39 9.82 26.83
C ASN A 394 9.07 9.05 26.68
N HIS A 395 8.24 9.44 25.72
CA HIS A 395 6.94 8.82 25.44
C HIS A 395 7.07 7.30 25.21
N SER A 396 6.08 6.54 25.70
CA SER A 396 6.08 5.07 25.65
C SER A 396 6.25 4.53 24.22
N LEU A 397 5.56 5.14 23.25
CA LEU A 397 5.67 4.78 21.82
C LEU A 397 7.10 4.87 21.30
N LEU A 398 7.84 5.95 21.63
CA LEU A 398 9.23 6.12 21.19
C LEU A 398 10.15 5.07 21.82
N LYS A 399 9.93 4.75 23.10
CA LYS A 399 10.71 3.73 23.82
C LYS A 399 10.48 2.33 23.26
N THR A 400 9.24 1.99 22.89
CA THR A 400 8.91 0.71 22.25
C THR A 400 9.61 0.61 20.90
N LEU A 401 9.47 1.63 20.04
CA LEU A 401 10.11 1.66 18.73
C LEU A 401 11.64 1.62 18.82
N PHE A 402 12.25 2.32 19.79
CA PHE A 402 13.68 2.25 20.03
C PHE A 402 14.13 0.85 20.44
N LYS A 403 13.39 0.19 21.33
CA LYS A 403 13.71 -1.17 21.77
C LYS A 403 13.68 -2.16 20.60
N GLU A 404 12.68 -2.05 19.74
CA GLU A 404 12.57 -2.84 18.51
C GLU A 404 13.72 -2.54 17.54
N ALA A 405 13.96 -1.25 17.24
CA ALA A 405 15.04 -0.82 16.36
C ALA A 405 16.42 -1.29 16.84
N ASN A 406 16.71 -1.15 18.13
CA ASN A 406 17.99 -1.51 18.75
C ASN A 406 18.18 -3.03 18.89
N SER A 407 17.12 -3.83 18.71
CA SER A 407 17.24 -5.29 18.64
C SER A 407 17.76 -5.79 17.28
N ARG A 408 17.77 -4.93 16.26
CA ARG A 408 18.27 -5.27 14.92
C ARG A 408 19.79 -5.21 14.85
N ILE A 409 20.37 -6.17 14.13
CA ILE A 409 21.83 -6.30 13.94
C ILE A 409 22.42 -5.06 13.26
N ASP A 410 21.71 -4.47 12.29
CA ASP A 410 22.17 -3.30 11.55
C ASP A 410 22.08 -1.98 12.35
N ASN A 411 21.51 -2.02 13.55
CA ASN A 411 21.42 -0.90 14.48
C ASN A 411 22.28 -1.09 15.73
N GLU A 412 23.30 -1.96 15.69
CA GLU A 412 24.22 -2.14 16.81
C GLU A 412 24.87 -0.80 17.23
N GLY A 413 24.71 -0.42 18.49
CA GLY A 413 25.22 0.85 19.04
C GLY A 413 24.33 2.08 18.75
N LEU A 414 23.08 1.88 18.31
CA LEU A 414 22.09 2.96 18.23
C LEU A 414 21.78 3.48 19.65
N THR A 415 22.16 4.73 19.93
CA THR A 415 21.78 5.39 21.18
C THR A 415 20.37 5.99 21.05
N TYR A 416 19.67 6.16 22.18
CA TYR A 416 18.34 6.75 22.17
C TYR A 416 18.35 8.17 21.59
N GLN A 417 19.37 8.98 21.91
CA GLN A 417 19.50 10.33 21.35
C GLN A 417 19.65 10.30 19.82
N LYS A 418 20.51 9.41 19.27
CA LYS A 418 20.64 9.26 17.81
C LYS A 418 19.35 8.80 17.15
N PHE A 419 18.55 8.00 17.84
CA PHE A 419 17.22 7.58 17.39
C PHE A 419 16.21 8.72 17.41
N LEU A 420 16.26 9.63 18.40
CA LEU A 420 15.39 10.82 18.43
C LEU A 420 15.79 11.85 17.36
N ASP A 421 17.10 12.06 17.16
CA ASP A 421 17.67 13.02 16.20
C ASP A 421 17.36 12.66 14.73
N SER A 422 17.00 11.40 14.45
CA SER A 422 16.59 10.95 13.12
C SER A 422 15.07 11.01 12.88
N HIS A 423 14.33 11.65 13.78
CA HIS A 423 12.88 11.81 13.71
C HIS A 423 12.15 10.48 13.42
N PRO A 424 12.17 9.54 14.38
CA PRO A 424 11.84 8.14 14.12
C PRO A 424 10.36 7.94 13.77
N ILE A 425 9.51 8.85 14.24
CA ILE A 425 8.11 8.95 13.87
C ILE A 425 7.68 10.41 13.77
N PHE A 426 6.65 10.65 12.95
CA PHE A 426 5.87 11.88 12.97
C PHE A 426 4.41 11.57 12.65
N PHE A 427 3.55 12.55 12.83
CA PHE A 427 2.13 12.42 12.56
C PHE A 427 1.68 13.49 11.59
N TRP A 428 0.75 13.14 10.72
CA TRP A 428 0.17 14.03 9.74
C TRP A 428 -1.35 13.95 9.81
N GLN A 429 -2.02 15.10 9.87
CA GLN A 429 -3.46 15.14 9.73
C GLN A 429 -3.84 15.27 8.26
N ASP A 430 -4.51 14.26 7.72
CA ASP A 430 -4.93 14.25 6.32
C ASP A 430 -6.13 15.16 6.06
N SER A 431 -6.47 15.39 4.78
CA SER A 431 -7.65 16.19 4.39
C SER A 431 -8.99 15.61 4.85
N PHE A 432 -9.03 14.36 5.32
CA PHE A 432 -10.21 13.75 5.92
C PHE A 432 -10.30 13.96 7.44
N GLY A 433 -9.29 14.58 8.05
CA GLY A 433 -9.18 14.84 9.48
C GLY A 433 -8.66 13.64 10.28
N ARG A 434 -8.15 12.60 9.60
CA ARG A 434 -7.53 11.42 10.24
C ARG A 434 -6.09 11.76 10.57
N LEU A 435 -5.62 11.35 11.75
CA LEU A 435 -4.23 11.49 12.14
C LEU A 435 -3.47 10.21 11.75
N ILE A 436 -2.50 10.33 10.85
CA ILE A 436 -1.73 9.22 10.30
C ILE A 436 -0.32 9.24 10.89
N LYS A 437 0.12 8.10 11.44
CA LYS A 437 1.50 7.89 11.91
C LYS A 437 2.39 7.54 10.72
N PHE A 438 3.53 8.22 10.62
CA PHE A 438 4.63 7.85 9.75
C PHE A 438 5.79 7.36 10.60
N GLN A 439 6.41 6.26 10.18
CA GLN A 439 7.56 5.67 10.85
C GLN A 439 8.75 5.61 9.89
N ASN A 440 9.90 6.08 10.35
CA ASN A 440 11.14 6.04 9.59
C ASN A 440 11.45 4.56 9.29
N LYS A 441 11.55 4.23 8.00
CA LYS A 441 11.70 2.87 7.47
C LYS A 441 12.94 2.17 8.04
N LYS A 442 13.98 2.93 8.39
CA LYS A 442 15.19 2.43 9.05
C LYS A 442 14.92 1.74 10.38
N TYR A 443 13.83 2.07 11.05
CA TYR A 443 13.47 1.55 12.38
C TYR A 443 12.27 0.61 12.37
N VAL A 444 11.74 0.27 11.21
CA VAL A 444 10.68 -0.74 11.09
C VAL A 444 11.30 -2.11 11.35
N ALA A 445 10.75 -2.89 12.28
CA ALA A 445 11.26 -4.23 12.55
C ALA A 445 11.10 -5.08 11.27
N LEU A 446 12.22 -5.44 10.65
CA LEU A 446 12.26 -6.52 9.67
C LEU A 446 12.50 -7.79 10.47
N MET A 447 11.58 -8.75 10.44
CA MET A 447 11.93 -10.08 10.96
C MET A 447 13.00 -10.66 10.04
N ASP A 448 14.03 -11.28 10.62
CA ASP A 448 15.04 -12.00 9.86
C ASP A 448 14.35 -13.03 8.93
N GLY A 449 14.61 -12.95 7.62
CA GLY A 449 14.04 -13.85 6.62
C GLY A 449 12.91 -13.27 5.75
N CYS A 450 12.57 -12.00 5.96
CA CYS A 450 11.61 -11.29 5.11
C CYS A 450 12.35 -10.43 4.08
N SER A 451 12.66 -11.06 2.95
CA SER A 451 13.32 -10.46 1.79
C SER A 451 12.36 -10.24 0.65
#